data_AF-A0A6D2G8M8-F1
#
_entry.id   AF-A0A6D2G8M8-F1
#
_cell.length_a   1.000
_cell.length_b   1.000
_cell.length_c   1.000
_cell.angle_alpha   90.00
_cell.angle_beta   90.00
_cell.angle_gamma   90.00
#
_symmetry.space_group_name_H-M   'P 1'
#
loop_
_entity.id
_entity.type
_entity.pdbx_description
1 polymer ?
#
loop_
_entity_poly.entity_id
_entity_poly.type
_entity_poly.pdbx_seq_one_letter_code
_entity_poly.pdbx_strand_id
1 'polypeptide(L)'
;MFSAQTGAELLKAVLKSTLVGCVTGFYLWHNWPQMMRLMAESPIVAMGNALDLVGLCALLVVLGVIPMVGFDVFFQIFSHLKKLRMSRQDIRDEFKESEGDPHVKGKIRQMQRAAAQRRMMEDVPKADVIVTNPTHYSVALQYDENKMSAPKVVAKGGWIDSAAHSRDRR
;
A
#
# COMPACT_ATOMS: atom_id res chain seq x y z
N MET A 1 -11.47 -10.63 4.04
CA MET A 1 -12.13 -10.92 2.74
C MET A 1 -11.41 -12.04 1.97
N PHE A 2 -11.22 -13.23 2.57
CA PHE A 2 -10.52 -14.36 1.94
C PHE A 2 -11.47 -15.47 1.43
N SER A 3 -12.72 -15.52 1.91
CA SER A 3 -13.63 -16.64 1.67
C SER A 3 -14.01 -16.85 0.19
N ALA A 4 -14.36 -15.78 -0.54
CA ALA A 4 -14.87 -15.93 -1.91
C ALA A 4 -13.79 -16.39 -2.91
N GLN A 5 -12.55 -15.89 -2.77
CA GLN A 5 -11.46 -16.28 -3.66
C GLN A 5 -10.98 -17.71 -3.36
N THR A 6 -10.82 -18.06 -2.08
CA THR A 6 -10.47 -19.43 -1.68
C THR A 6 -11.56 -20.42 -2.10
N GLY A 7 -12.84 -20.06 -1.98
CA GLY A 7 -13.95 -20.89 -2.47
C GLY A 7 -13.91 -21.13 -3.98
N ALA A 8 -13.59 -20.10 -4.77
CA ALA A 8 -13.43 -20.23 -6.21
C ALA A 8 -12.22 -21.11 -6.59
N GLU A 9 -11.11 -21.00 -5.86
CA GLU A 9 -9.93 -21.85 -6.06
C GLU A 9 -10.20 -23.32 -5.74
N LEU A 10 -10.90 -23.59 -4.62
CA LEU A 10 -11.34 -24.94 -4.27
C LEU A 10 -12.28 -25.53 -5.32
N LEU A 11 -13.27 -24.76 -5.78
CA LEU A 11 -14.19 -25.20 -6.84
C LEU A 11 -13.43 -25.61 -8.11
N LYS A 12 -12.46 -24.79 -8.54
CA LYS A 12 -11.62 -25.09 -9.71
C LYS A 12 -10.76 -26.34 -9.50
N ALA A 13 -10.22 -26.54 -8.30
CA ALA A 13 -9.43 -27.73 -7.96
C ALA A 13 -10.29 -29.00 -8.00
N VAL A 14 -11.50 -28.96 -7.41
CA VAL A 14 -12.47 -30.07 -7.44
C VAL A 14 -12.85 -30.38 -8.89
N LEU A 15 -13.22 -29.38 -9.68
CA LEU A 15 -13.55 -29.55 -11.09
C LEU A 15 -12.43 -30.20 -11.91
N LYS A 16 -11.18 -29.76 -11.75
CA LYS A 16 -10.02 -30.35 -12.42
C LYS A 16 -9.81 -31.81 -11.99
N SER A 17 -9.91 -32.10 -10.70
CA SER A 17 -9.75 -33.45 -10.15
C SER A 17 -10.85 -34.39 -10.66
N THR A 18 -12.11 -33.95 -10.64
CA THR A 18 -13.24 -34.72 -11.19
C THR A 18 -13.08 -34.96 -12.67
N LEU A 19 -12.64 -33.96 -13.45
CA LEU A 19 -12.41 -34.12 -14.89
C LEU A 19 -11.33 -35.17 -15.18
N VAL A 20 -10.18 -35.09 -14.50
CA VAL A 20 -9.11 -36.09 -14.64
C VAL A 20 -9.64 -37.49 -14.27
N GLY A 21 -10.32 -37.61 -13.13
CA GLY A 21 -10.90 -38.88 -12.70
C GLY A 21 -11.91 -39.46 -13.69
N CYS A 22 -12.78 -38.63 -14.26
CA CYS A 22 -13.75 -39.05 -15.26
C CYS A 22 -13.08 -39.48 -16.58
N VAL A 23 -12.11 -38.72 -17.08
CA VAL A 23 -11.40 -39.05 -18.33
C VAL A 23 -10.62 -40.34 -18.16
N THR A 24 -9.84 -40.48 -17.08
CA THR A 24 -9.09 -41.70 -16.79
C THR A 24 -10.02 -42.88 -16.55
N GLY A 25 -11.09 -42.71 -15.76
CA GLY A 25 -12.05 -43.77 -15.48
C GLY A 25 -12.78 -44.25 -16.73
N PHE A 26 -13.23 -43.33 -17.58
CA PHE A 26 -13.86 -43.66 -18.85
C PHE A 26 -12.89 -44.35 -19.82
N TYR A 27 -11.66 -43.87 -19.90
CA TYR A 27 -10.61 -44.49 -20.70
C TYR A 27 -10.30 -45.92 -20.23
N LEU A 28 -10.19 -46.15 -18.92
CA LEU A 28 -9.98 -47.49 -18.36
C LEU A 28 -11.18 -48.42 -18.62
N TRP A 29 -12.42 -47.91 -18.50
CA TRP A 29 -13.60 -48.69 -18.80
C TRP A 29 -13.66 -49.11 -20.28
N HIS A 30 -13.34 -48.18 -21.18
CA HIS A 30 -13.33 -48.44 -22.61
C HIS A 30 -12.22 -49.40 -23.03
N ASN A 31 -11.03 -49.28 -22.43
CA ASN A 31 -9.87 -50.11 -22.75
C ASN A 31 -9.73 -51.34 -21.83
N TRP A 32 -10.75 -51.64 -21.02
CA TRP A 32 -10.78 -52.82 -20.16
C TRP A 32 -10.48 -54.14 -20.90
N PRO A 33 -11.05 -54.38 -22.12
CA PRO A 33 -10.74 -55.59 -22.87
C PRO A 33 -9.27 -55.67 -23.32
N GLN A 34 -8.65 -54.52 -23.62
CA GLN A 34 -7.24 -54.46 -24.01
C GLN A 34 -6.35 -54.78 -22.80
N MET A 35 -6.65 -54.23 -21.61
CA MET A 35 -5.95 -54.59 -20.38
C MET A 35 -6.03 -56.09 -20.06
N MET A 36 -7.18 -56.73 -20.28
CA MET A 36 -7.31 -58.18 -20.11
C MET A 36 -6.43 -58.96 -21.11
N ARG A 37 -6.27 -58.45 -22.34
CA ARG A 37 -5.43 -59.07 -23.37
C ARG A 37 -3.94 -59.00 -23.03
N LEU A 38 -3.49 -57.92 -22.38
CA LEU A 38 -2.09 -57.78 -21.92
C LEU A 38 -1.68 -58.90 -20.95
N MET A 39 -2.61 -59.43 -20.13
CA MET A 39 -2.31 -60.52 -19.21
C MET A 39 -2.02 -61.87 -19.90
N ALA A 40 -2.44 -62.03 -21.15
CA ALA A 40 -2.26 -63.25 -21.94
C ALA A 40 -1.12 -63.13 -22.97
N GLU A 41 -0.50 -61.96 -23.11
CA GLU A 41 0.59 -61.71 -24.07
C GLU A 41 1.97 -62.04 -23.49
N SER A 42 2.97 -62.18 -24.37
CA SER A 42 4.35 -62.40 -23.94
C SER A 42 4.91 -61.17 -23.22
N PRO A 43 5.81 -61.33 -22.22
CA PRO A 43 6.24 -60.23 -21.35
C PRO A 43 6.83 -59.02 -22.09
N ILE A 44 7.54 -59.26 -23.20
CA ILE A 44 8.18 -58.22 -24.01
C ILE A 44 7.15 -57.40 -24.80
N VAL A 45 6.14 -58.04 -25.38
CA VAL A 45 5.11 -57.37 -26.17
C VAL A 45 4.12 -56.66 -25.25
N ALA A 46 3.78 -57.28 -24.12
CA ALA A 46 2.90 -56.70 -23.10
C ALA A 46 3.47 -55.39 -22.55
N MET A 47 4.79 -55.28 -22.38
CA MET A 47 5.42 -54.05 -21.87
C MET A 47 5.33 -52.88 -22.86
N GLY A 48 5.50 -53.14 -24.16
CA GLY A 48 5.30 -52.12 -25.21
C GLY A 48 3.85 -51.65 -25.27
N ASN A 49 2.91 -52.59 -25.33
CA ASN A 49 1.48 -52.28 -25.36
C ASN A 49 1.00 -51.56 -24.09
N ALA A 50 1.58 -51.87 -22.92
CA ALA A 50 1.27 -51.18 -21.67
C ALA A 50 1.75 -49.71 -21.70
N LEU A 51 2.95 -49.46 -22.21
CA LEU A 51 3.48 -48.10 -22.34
C LEU A 51 2.65 -47.26 -23.31
N ASP A 52 2.21 -47.82 -24.43
CA ASP A 52 1.35 -47.13 -25.38
C ASP A 52 -0.02 -46.80 -24.77
N LEU A 53 -0.61 -47.75 -24.02
CA LEU A 53 -1.88 -47.54 -23.31
C LEU A 53 -1.79 -46.42 -22.27
N VAL A 54 -0.73 -46.44 -21.45
CA VAL A 54 -0.48 -45.40 -20.44
C VAL A 54 -0.15 -44.06 -21.10
N GLY A 55 0.66 -44.07 -22.17
CA GLY A 55 1.04 -42.88 -22.92
C GLY A 55 -0.17 -42.19 -23.55
N LEU A 56 -1.06 -42.96 -24.21
CA LEU A 56 -2.30 -42.44 -24.78
C LEU A 56 -3.25 -41.92 -23.69
N CYS A 57 -3.38 -42.63 -22.57
CA CYS A 57 -4.18 -42.16 -21.44
C CYS A 57 -3.65 -40.82 -20.90
N ALA A 58 -2.34 -40.72 -20.66
CA ALA A 58 -1.70 -39.51 -20.15
C ALA A 58 -1.84 -38.34 -21.13
N LEU A 59 -1.65 -38.60 -22.43
CA LEU A 59 -1.81 -37.60 -23.48
C LEU A 59 -3.25 -37.06 -23.53
N LEU A 60 -4.26 -37.94 -23.46
CA LEU A 60 -5.67 -37.54 -23.45
C LEU A 60 -6.02 -36.69 -22.21
N VAL A 61 -5.54 -37.09 -21.03
CA VAL A 61 -5.75 -36.33 -19.80
C VAL A 61 -5.10 -34.94 -19.89
N VAL A 62 -3.85 -34.88 -20.35
CA VAL A 62 -3.13 -33.61 -20.51
C VAL A 62 -3.84 -32.69 -21.51
N LEU A 63 -4.22 -33.20 -22.68
CA LEU A 63 -4.99 -32.43 -23.68
C LEU A 63 -6.32 -31.93 -23.14
N GLY A 64 -7.03 -32.73 -22.32
CA GLY A 64 -8.29 -32.31 -21.70
C GLY A 64 -8.11 -31.22 -20.63
N VAL A 65 -7.02 -31.24 -19.89
CA VAL A 65 -6.76 -30.29 -18.78
C VAL A 65 -6.15 -28.97 -19.26
N ILE A 66 -5.37 -28.97 -20.36
CA ILE A 66 -4.72 -27.77 -20.92
C ILE A 66 -5.67 -26.57 -21.09
N PRO A 67 -6.82 -26.67 -21.79
CA PRO A 67 -7.69 -25.51 -22.00
C PRO A 67 -8.26 -24.97 -20.68
N MET A 68 -8.54 -25.86 -19.72
CA MET A 68 -9.07 -25.49 -18.42
C MET A 68 -8.03 -24.73 -17.57
N VAL A 69 -6.78 -25.21 -17.56
CA VAL A 69 -5.68 -24.53 -16.87
C VAL A 69 -5.32 -23.22 -17.56
N GLY A 70 -5.31 -23.19 -18.89
CA GLY A 70 -5.05 -21.98 -19.67
C GLY A 70 -6.06 -20.87 -19.37
N PHE A 71 -7.36 -21.20 -19.34
CA PHE A 71 -8.40 -20.24 -18.98
C PHE A 71 -8.25 -19.72 -17.55
N ASP A 72 -7.90 -20.61 -16.61
CA ASP A 72 -7.71 -20.26 -15.21
C ASP A 72 -6.56 -19.25 -15.01
N VAL A 73 -5.42 -19.51 -15.64
CA VAL A 73 -4.24 -18.62 -15.60
C VAL A 73 -4.56 -17.27 -16.23
N PHE A 74 -5.25 -17.25 -17.38
CA PHE A 74 -5.66 -16.00 -18.03
C PHE A 74 -6.55 -15.15 -17.12
N PHE A 75 -7.57 -15.75 -16.51
CA PHE A 75 -8.47 -15.05 -15.60
C PHE A 75 -7.74 -14.53 -14.36
N GLN A 76 -6.80 -15.32 -13.82
CA GLN A 76 -6.00 -14.92 -12.67
C GLN A 76 -5.10 -13.72 -12.97
N ILE A 77 -4.42 -13.71 -14.13
CA ILE A 77 -3.60 -12.58 -14.59
C ILE A 77 -4.47 -11.34 -14.75
N PHE A 78 -5.63 -11.45 -15.41
CA PHE A 78 -6.55 -10.33 -15.60
C PHE A 78 -7.06 -9.77 -14.26
N SER A 79 -7.45 -10.64 -13.33
CA SER A 79 -7.87 -10.22 -12.00
C SER A 79 -6.73 -9.57 -11.21
N HIS A 80 -5.50 -10.07 -11.34
CA HIS A 80 -4.34 -9.52 -10.65
C HIS A 80 -4.00 -8.11 -11.18
N LEU A 81 -3.98 -7.94 -12.50
CA LEU A 81 -3.83 -6.63 -13.15
C LEU A 81 -4.93 -5.65 -12.72
N LYS A 82 -6.17 -6.12 -12.56
CA LYS A 82 -7.27 -5.30 -12.06
C LYS A 82 -7.08 -4.88 -10.60
N LYS A 83 -6.51 -5.76 -9.75
CA LYS A 83 -6.21 -5.46 -8.33
C LYS A 83 -5.05 -4.48 -8.17
N LEU A 84 -4.07 -4.48 -9.08
CA LEU A 84 -2.96 -3.53 -9.07
C LEU A 84 -3.34 -2.11 -9.49
N ARG A 85 -4.51 -1.93 -10.12
CA ARG A 85 -5.05 -0.59 -10.35
C ARG A 85 -5.51 -0.04 -9.02
N MET A 86 -4.91 1.07 -8.57
CA MET A 86 -5.39 1.79 -7.40
C MET A 86 -6.90 2.02 -7.52
N SER A 87 -7.65 1.60 -6.50
CA SER A 87 -9.07 1.89 -6.46
C SER A 87 -9.27 3.39 -6.24
N ARG A 88 -10.42 3.94 -6.65
CA ARG A 88 -10.77 5.33 -6.32
C ARG A 88 -10.80 5.58 -4.80
N GLN A 89 -10.93 4.53 -4.01
CA GLN A 89 -10.86 4.56 -2.56
C GLN A 89 -9.40 4.70 -2.11
N ASP A 90 -8.49 3.88 -2.63
CA ASP A 90 -7.06 3.95 -2.31
C ASP A 90 -6.46 5.31 -2.70
N ILE A 91 -6.85 5.87 -3.85
CA ILE A 91 -6.41 7.22 -4.25
C ILE A 91 -6.91 8.28 -3.27
N ARG A 92 -8.15 8.18 -2.79
CA ARG A 92 -8.71 9.13 -1.83
C ARG A 92 -8.06 9.00 -0.45
N ASP A 93 -7.73 7.78 -0.05
CA ASP A 93 -7.07 7.51 1.22
C ASP A 93 -5.59 7.94 1.16
N GLU A 94 -4.88 7.69 0.06
CA GLU A 94 -3.55 8.26 -0.20
C GLU A 94 -3.57 9.80 -0.23
N PHE A 95 -4.58 10.42 -0.84
CA PHE A 95 -4.72 11.88 -0.85
C PHE A 95 -4.93 12.44 0.57
N LYS A 96 -5.77 11.79 1.38
CA LYS A 96 -5.98 12.17 2.79
C LYS A 96 -4.71 12.00 3.63
N GLU A 97 -3.95 10.94 3.37
CA GLU A 97 -2.74 10.62 4.12
C GLU A 97 -1.54 11.50 3.69
N SER A 98 -1.47 11.87 2.40
CA SER A 98 -0.43 12.74 1.83
C SER A 98 -0.63 14.22 2.13
N GLU A 99 -1.88 14.71 2.15
CA GLU A 99 -2.15 16.12 2.49
C GLU A 99 -2.00 16.40 4.00
N GLY A 100 -2.15 15.35 4.83
CA GLY A 100 -2.13 15.46 6.29
C GLY A 100 -3.31 16.29 6.82
N ASP A 101 -3.77 16.00 8.03
CA ASP A 101 -4.88 16.76 8.62
C ASP A 101 -4.53 18.27 8.65
N PRO A 102 -5.31 19.14 7.99
CA PRO A 102 -5.11 20.58 8.02
C PRO A 102 -5.01 21.14 9.44
N HIS A 103 -5.70 20.52 10.40
CA HIS A 103 -5.60 20.87 11.81
C HIS A 103 -4.24 20.55 12.41
N VAL A 104 -3.61 19.43 12.03
CA VAL A 104 -2.25 19.08 12.49
C VAL A 104 -1.22 20.05 11.91
N LYS A 105 -1.31 20.36 10.62
CA LYS A 105 -0.42 21.36 9.98
C LYS A 105 -0.60 22.75 10.57
N GLY A 106 -1.84 23.15 10.86
CA GLY A 106 -2.17 24.39 11.56
C GLY A 106 -1.59 24.44 12.97
N LYS A 107 -1.74 23.36 13.74
CA LYS A 107 -1.22 23.23 15.11
C LYS A 107 0.31 23.30 15.16
N ILE A 108 1.01 22.64 14.23
CA ILE A 108 2.46 22.74 14.10
C ILE A 108 2.90 24.18 13.85
N ARG A 109 2.23 24.88 12.90
CA ARG A 109 2.55 26.28 12.58
C ARG A 109 2.28 27.22 13.77
N GLN A 110 1.22 26.96 14.54
CA GLN A 110 0.89 27.72 15.76
C GLN A 110 1.96 27.50 16.84
N MET A 111 2.38 26.25 17.07
CA MET A 111 3.44 25.92 18.03
C MET A 111 4.78 26.56 17.64
N GLN A 112 5.13 26.55 16.35
CA GLN A 112 6.34 27.22 15.85
C GLN A 112 6.31 28.73 16.10
N ARG A 113 5.17 29.40 15.86
CA ARG A 113 5.00 30.83 16.15
C ARG A 113 5.13 31.12 17.65
N ALA A 114 4.49 30.32 18.50
CA ALA A 114 4.59 30.47 19.95
C ALA A 114 6.02 30.28 20.46
N ALA A 115 6.76 29.31 19.93
CA ALA A 115 8.16 29.09 20.28
C ALA A 115 9.06 30.26 19.82
N ALA A 116 8.84 30.80 18.62
CA ALA A 116 9.57 31.96 18.12
C ALA A 116 9.30 33.21 18.97
N GLN A 117 8.06 33.42 19.41
CA GLN A 117 7.69 34.53 20.28
C GLN A 117 8.32 34.40 21.67
N ARG A 118 8.40 33.17 22.23
CA ARG A 118 9.09 32.93 23.51
C ARG A 118 10.59 33.28 23.42
N ARG A 119 11.28 32.83 22.36
CA ARG A 119 12.69 33.18 22.11
C ARG A 119 12.88 34.69 21.97
N MET A 120 11.98 35.35 21.24
CA MET A 120 12.00 36.81 21.11
C MET A 120 11.87 37.50 22.47
N MET A 121 10.99 37.02 23.35
CA MET A 121 10.83 37.56 24.70
C MET A 121 12.03 37.31 25.62
N GLU A 122 12.76 36.21 25.43
CA GLU A 122 14.03 35.93 26.14
C GLU A 122 15.17 36.87 25.70
N ASP A 123 15.10 37.42 24.48
CA ASP A 123 16.08 38.36 23.96
C ASP A 123 15.77 39.84 24.31
N VAL A 124 14.55 40.14 24.79
CA VAL A 124 14.16 41.50 25.23
C VAL A 124 15.02 42.03 26.40
N PRO A 125 15.31 41.25 27.47
CA PRO A 125 16.16 41.74 28.57
C PRO A 125 17.62 42.02 28.18
N LYS A 126 18.08 41.53 27.02
CA LYS A 126 19.43 41.76 26.49
C LYS A 126 19.53 43.02 25.64
N ALA A 127 18.41 43.72 25.42
CA ALA A 127 18.37 44.95 24.64
C ALA A 127 18.83 46.15 25.48
N ASP A 128 19.60 47.03 24.86
CA ASP A 128 20.13 48.23 25.51
C ASP A 128 19.15 49.40 25.42
N VAL A 129 18.40 49.50 24.31
CA VAL A 129 17.42 50.57 24.08
C VAL A 129 16.15 50.03 23.45
N ILE A 130 15.00 50.52 23.92
CA ILE A 130 13.68 50.24 23.33
C ILE A 130 13.16 51.51 22.68
N VAL A 131 12.96 51.47 21.36
CA VAL A 131 12.35 52.56 20.59
C VAL A 131 10.88 52.24 20.38
N THR A 132 10.00 53.08 20.93
CA THR A 132 8.55 52.91 20.80
C THR A 132 7.93 54.06 20.02
N ASN A 133 7.12 53.72 19.02
CA ASN A 133 6.11 54.60 18.45
C ASN A 133 4.79 54.32 19.18
N PRO A 134 4.25 55.29 19.95
CA PRO A 134 3.14 55.10 20.89
C PRO A 134 1.89 54.41 20.33
N THR A 135 1.68 54.46 19.02
CA THR A 135 0.45 53.97 18.38
C THR A 135 0.65 52.74 17.50
N HIS A 136 1.87 52.32 17.19
CA HIS A 136 2.07 51.31 16.14
C HIS A 136 3.11 50.23 16.43
N TYR A 137 4.32 50.58 16.90
CA TYR A 137 5.43 49.62 16.94
C TYR A 137 6.38 49.87 18.10
N SER A 138 6.93 48.80 18.65
CA SER A 138 8.05 48.82 19.59
C SER A 138 9.19 47.95 19.05
N VAL A 139 10.40 48.49 18.98
CA VAL A 139 11.59 47.78 18.51
C VAL A 139 12.66 47.84 19.60
N ALA A 140 13.18 46.68 19.98
CA ALA A 140 14.27 46.55 20.93
C ALA A 140 15.59 46.40 20.15
N LEU A 141 16.56 47.25 20.46
CA LEU A 141 17.87 47.30 19.84
C LEU A 141 18.95 46.92 20.85
N GLN A 142 19.93 46.15 20.39
CA GLN A 142 21.15 45.84 21.12
C GLN A 142 22.34 46.47 20.39
N TYR A 143 23.25 47.11 21.12
CA TYR A 143 24.44 47.74 20.59
C TYR A 143 25.62 47.66 21.56
N ASP A 144 26.68 46.95 21.17
CA ASP A 144 27.96 46.89 21.89
C ASP A 144 29.02 47.64 21.09
N GLU A 145 29.46 48.79 21.59
CA GLU A 145 30.45 49.68 20.96
C GLU A 145 31.79 48.98 20.64
N ASN A 146 32.15 47.93 21.38
CA ASN A 146 33.42 47.22 21.20
C ASN A 146 33.34 46.06 20.21
N LYS A 147 32.13 45.62 19.83
CA LYS A 147 31.92 44.42 19.00
C LYS A 147 31.01 44.61 17.80
N MET A 148 30.22 45.69 17.75
CA MET A 148 29.16 45.86 16.74
C MET A 148 29.39 47.13 15.91
N SER A 149 29.45 46.97 14.59
CA SER A 149 29.50 48.11 13.65
C SER A 149 28.14 48.80 13.46
N ALA A 150 27.04 48.16 13.84
CA ALA A 150 25.69 48.72 13.78
C ALA A 150 24.76 48.04 14.83
N PRO A 151 23.75 48.76 15.36
CA PRO A 151 22.77 48.21 16.30
C PRO A 151 21.94 47.10 15.64
N LYS A 152 21.71 46.01 16.38
CA LYS A 152 20.93 44.85 15.91
C LYS A 152 19.54 44.85 16.53
N VAL A 153 18.52 44.55 15.72
CA VAL A 153 17.15 44.35 16.21
C VAL A 153 17.05 42.97 16.87
N VAL A 154 16.74 42.97 18.16
CA VAL A 154 16.60 41.74 18.97
C VAL A 154 15.13 41.35 19.19
N ALA A 155 14.22 42.32 19.26
CA ALA A 155 12.79 42.06 19.33
C ALA A 155 11.98 43.13 18.61
N LYS A 156 10.81 42.76 18.08
CA LYS A 156 9.83 43.68 17.52
C LYS A 156 8.42 43.31 17.97
N GLY A 157 7.64 44.30 18.39
CA GLY A 157 6.25 44.14 18.82
C GLY A 157 5.35 45.10 18.05
N GLY A 158 4.22 44.60 17.56
CA GLY A 158 3.11 45.40 17.05
C GLY A 158 2.00 45.45 18.10
N TRP A 159 1.48 46.63 18.40
CA TRP A 159 0.48 46.83 19.47
C TRP A 159 -0.85 46.10 19.24
N ILE A 160 -1.13 45.68 18.00
CA ILE A 160 -2.39 45.01 17.64
C ILE A 160 -2.46 43.56 18.17
N ASP A 161 -1.32 42.88 18.39
CA ASP A 161 -1.33 41.47 18.83
C ASP A 161 -1.16 41.28 20.35
N SER A 162 -0.61 42.27 21.08
CA SER A 162 -0.25 42.11 22.50
C SER A 162 -1.30 42.65 23.49
N ALA A 163 -2.14 43.60 23.07
CA ALA A 163 -3.12 44.25 23.94
C ALA A 163 -4.36 43.37 24.25
N ALA A 164 -4.53 42.25 23.54
CA ALA A 164 -5.62 41.31 23.79
C ALA A 164 -5.38 40.42 25.03
N HIS A 165 -4.16 40.34 25.56
CA HIS A 165 -3.82 39.43 26.67
C HIS A 165 -3.66 40.10 28.04
N SER A 166 -3.60 41.44 28.10
CA SER A 166 -3.38 42.18 29.35
C SER A 166 -4.64 42.86 29.91
N ARG A 167 -5.78 42.77 29.21
CA ARG A 167 -7.06 43.33 29.67
C ARG A 167 -7.88 42.40 30.59
N ASP A 168 -7.44 41.15 30.79
CA ASP A 168 -8.15 40.14 31.60
C ASP A 168 -7.53 39.90 33.00
N ARG A 169 -6.67 40.83 33.46
CA ARG A 169 -6.10 40.80 34.83
C ARG A 169 -6.18 42.15 35.54
N ARG A 170 -7.36 42.77 35.52
CA ARG A 170 -7.72 43.81 36.50
C ARG A 170 -9.10 43.56 37.03
#